data_AF-A0A0P0EKP9-F1
#
_entry.id   AF-A0A0P0EKP9-F1
#
_cell.length_a   1.000
_cell.length_b   1.000
_cell.length_c   1.000
_cell.angle_alpha   90.00
_cell.angle_beta   90.00
_cell.angle_gamma   90.00
#
_symmetry.space_group_name_H-M   'P 1'
#
loop_
_entity.id
_entity.type
_entity.pdbx_description
1 polymer ?
#
loop_
_entity_poly.entity_id
_entity_poly.type
_entity_poly.pdbx_seq_one_letter_code
_entity_poly.pdbx_strand_id
1 'polypeptide(L)'
;MQNKTLGILTIILLLFSACKDEETPLSSTKQLISYSIQKSDNQGKIKNDVRGSIKGNVITLSMDQYDDLKSLIATFKYEGTSVSVNGVGQESGITSNDFSRPLMILVEAEDGSREQYTVEVVLKDAQVLSEFRFLRKDNALLTADVSCTIEDETIVSSYTFPQSKLIPVFTTDAVKVMVDDVEQVSGVTEIDFASPVTYQFVMRNGEVVRYILTLDFILIPQFTITTEDPSITEIPSKDYYLNATLTVDGKGICENYTGKTEVKGRGNSTWGYPKKPYRLKLDKKSEICGLGKAKNYILLANHIDPTLMLNSVAFKVGQLLNIPFTNHAIPVDVVLNGKYKGSYLLTEQIEIKENRVDLDENNSVMWELDSYFDEDPKFKSEAFNLPVMVKDPDLTTEQFEYWKKDFNAFTVQFAKEPLEGNMYVDMIDIESVAKYLITFNLVHNMEINHPKSIFIHKEGKGKYVMGPIWDFDWAYDYEGKETHFRSYETPLFSDDMNGVGTAFFQRFLQDSRVRKLYKNFWQDFKSNKLNELLQYIDDQAKLIKPSVTRNSELWENTRSFDAKVIELKNWLKNRAEYIDGEVNQY
;
A
#
# COMPACT_ATOMS: atom_id res chain seq x y z
N MET A 1 -110.23 -64.18 35.92
CA MET A 1 -110.35 -63.79 37.34
C MET A 1 -109.18 -64.37 38.09
N GLN A 2 -108.41 -63.50 38.76
CA GLN A 2 -107.58 -63.66 39.96
C GLN A 2 -107.01 -65.03 40.38
N ASN A 3 -105.69 -65.00 40.67
CA ASN A 3 -104.97 -65.50 41.87
C ASN A 3 -105.02 -67.03 42.16
N LYS A 4 -104.00 -67.69 42.74
CA LYS A 4 -102.68 -67.36 43.29
C LYS A 4 -101.98 -68.69 43.66
N THR A 5 -100.65 -68.75 43.45
CA THR A 5 -99.56 -69.32 44.31
C THR A 5 -99.69 -70.73 44.94
N LEU A 6 -98.66 -71.55 45.24
CA LEU A 6 -97.22 -71.46 45.58
C LEU A 6 -96.75 -72.96 45.65
N GLY A 7 -95.62 -73.46 45.11
CA GLY A 7 -94.22 -73.32 45.55
C GLY A 7 -93.73 -74.55 46.37
N ILE A 8 -92.56 -75.12 46.03
CA ILE A 8 -91.49 -75.72 46.86
C ILE A 8 -90.38 -76.24 45.91
N LEU A 9 -89.12 -75.86 46.14
CA LEU A 9 -87.94 -76.41 45.46
C LEU A 9 -86.82 -76.68 46.50
N THR A 10 -86.20 -77.85 46.38
CA THR A 10 -85.15 -78.38 47.27
C THR A 10 -83.76 -77.97 46.79
N ILE A 11 -82.89 -77.59 47.72
CA ILE A 11 -81.52 -77.11 47.51
C ILE A 11 -80.53 -78.29 47.44
N ILE A 12 -79.61 -78.26 46.47
CA ILE A 12 -78.41 -79.12 46.39
C ILE A 12 -77.17 -78.22 46.47
N LEU A 13 -76.23 -78.60 47.34
CA LEU A 13 -74.96 -77.95 47.62
C LEU A 13 -73.88 -78.47 46.66
N LEU A 14 -73.12 -77.59 46.01
CA LEU A 14 -71.84 -77.89 45.35
C LEU A 14 -70.84 -76.78 45.65
N LEU A 15 -69.70 -77.18 46.23
CA LEU A 15 -68.54 -76.35 46.53
C LEU A 15 -67.76 -76.03 45.25
N PHE A 16 -67.50 -74.74 44.99
CA PHE A 16 -66.45 -74.28 44.10
C PHE A 16 -65.43 -73.44 44.90
N SER A 17 -64.16 -73.79 44.73
CA SER A 17 -62.98 -73.12 45.28
C SER A 17 -62.83 -71.72 44.67
N ALA A 18 -62.68 -70.69 45.51
CA ALA A 18 -62.38 -69.33 45.09
C ALA A 18 -60.89 -69.03 45.30
N CYS A 19 -60.13 -68.88 44.21
CA CYS A 19 -58.86 -68.14 44.24
C CYS A 19 -59.19 -66.64 44.33
N LYS A 20 -58.64 -65.96 45.34
CA LYS A 20 -58.52 -64.50 45.35
C LYS A 20 -57.28 -64.16 44.54
N ASP A 21 -57.45 -63.49 43.40
CA ASP A 21 -56.35 -62.75 42.79
C ASP A 21 -56.12 -61.50 43.66
N GLU A 22 -54.91 -61.36 44.22
CA GLU A 22 -54.46 -60.10 44.81
C GLU A 22 -54.15 -59.14 43.67
N GLU A 23 -54.92 -58.05 43.53
CA GLU A 23 -54.55 -56.93 42.66
C GLU A 23 -53.26 -56.30 43.21
N THR A 24 -52.17 -56.38 42.44
CA THR A 24 -50.92 -55.68 42.75
C THR A 24 -51.15 -54.17 42.78
N PRO A 25 -50.71 -53.43 43.82
CA PRO A 25 -50.89 -51.99 43.88
C PRO A 25 -50.11 -51.30 42.75
N LEU A 26 -50.78 -50.40 42.02
CA LEU A 26 -50.18 -49.59 40.96
C LEU A 26 -49.07 -48.71 41.51
N SER A 27 -47.94 -48.62 40.80
CA SER A 27 -46.80 -47.78 41.20
C SER A 27 -47.13 -46.29 41.16
N SER A 28 -46.70 -45.54 42.19
CA SER A 28 -46.82 -44.08 42.26
C SER A 28 -45.55 -43.34 41.79
N THR A 29 -44.57 -44.05 41.23
CA THR A 29 -43.28 -43.50 40.78
C THR A 29 -43.46 -42.70 39.49
N LYS A 30 -42.96 -41.45 39.48
CA LYS A 30 -43.14 -40.45 38.42
C LYS A 30 -42.00 -39.43 38.43
N GLN A 31 -40.78 -39.90 38.21
CA GLN A 31 -39.58 -39.08 38.35
C GLN A 31 -38.83 -38.97 37.02
N LEU A 32 -38.39 -37.76 36.69
CA LEU A 32 -37.43 -37.54 35.62
C LEU A 32 -35.99 -37.77 36.13
N ILE A 33 -35.24 -38.68 35.51
CA ILE A 33 -33.88 -39.07 35.91
C ILE A 33 -32.82 -38.18 35.26
N SER A 34 -32.95 -37.93 33.96
CA SER A 34 -31.98 -37.15 33.19
C SER A 34 -32.64 -36.44 32.03
N TYR A 35 -32.11 -35.29 31.64
CA TYR A 35 -32.57 -34.51 30.51
C TYR A 35 -31.37 -33.86 29.81
N SER A 36 -31.32 -33.92 28.48
CA SER A 36 -30.21 -33.37 27.69
C SER A 36 -30.67 -33.03 26.27
N ILE A 37 -29.98 -32.09 25.61
CA ILE A 37 -30.10 -31.83 24.18
C ILE A 37 -28.81 -32.30 23.53
N GLN A 38 -28.87 -33.32 22.69
CA GLN A 38 -27.70 -33.88 22.02
C GLN A 38 -27.50 -33.22 20.66
N LYS A 39 -26.26 -32.87 20.32
CA LYS A 39 -25.89 -32.24 19.05
C LYS A 39 -26.15 -33.17 17.87
N SER A 40 -25.97 -34.47 18.06
CA SER A 40 -26.24 -35.49 17.03
C SER A 40 -27.67 -35.44 16.51
N ASP A 41 -28.62 -35.13 17.40
CA ASP A 41 -30.06 -35.13 17.13
C ASP A 41 -30.55 -33.73 16.69
N ASN A 42 -29.68 -32.71 16.84
CA ASN A 42 -29.97 -31.30 16.62
C ASN A 42 -28.92 -30.64 15.70
N GLN A 43 -28.54 -31.35 14.64
CA GLN A 43 -27.48 -30.92 13.71
C GLN A 43 -27.80 -29.55 13.12
N GLY A 44 -26.81 -28.65 13.18
CA GLY A 44 -26.96 -27.26 12.71
C GLY A 44 -27.74 -26.35 13.64
N LYS A 45 -28.43 -26.86 14.68
CA LYS A 45 -29.22 -26.06 15.61
C LYS A 45 -28.47 -25.68 16.88
N ILE A 46 -27.57 -26.55 17.36
CA ILE A 46 -26.78 -26.29 18.57
C ILE A 46 -25.28 -26.46 18.34
N LYS A 47 -24.46 -25.74 19.11
CA LYS A 47 -22.99 -25.84 19.04
C LYS A 47 -22.44 -27.13 19.66
N ASN A 48 -22.93 -27.48 20.85
CA ASN A 48 -22.42 -28.56 21.69
C ASN A 48 -23.59 -29.31 22.37
N ASP A 49 -23.33 -30.51 22.88
CA ASP A 49 -24.28 -31.22 23.73
C ASP A 49 -24.58 -30.41 25.01
N VAL A 50 -25.85 -30.34 25.38
CA VAL A 50 -26.31 -29.60 26.56
C VAL A 50 -26.89 -30.58 27.57
N ARG A 51 -26.24 -30.70 28.72
CA ARG A 51 -26.75 -31.51 29.84
C ARG A 51 -27.60 -30.66 30.76
N GLY A 52 -28.84 -31.08 31.01
CA GLY A 52 -29.75 -30.42 31.93
C GLY A 52 -29.34 -30.64 33.39
N SER A 53 -29.42 -29.57 34.19
CA SER A 53 -29.29 -29.63 35.65
C SER A 53 -30.68 -29.72 36.27
N ILE A 54 -30.98 -30.83 36.94
CA ILE A 54 -32.27 -31.05 37.61
C ILE A 54 -32.11 -30.67 39.09
N LYS A 55 -32.86 -29.67 39.56
CA LYS A 55 -32.92 -29.26 40.96
C LYS A 55 -34.38 -29.16 41.40
N GLY A 56 -34.82 -30.13 42.21
CA GLY A 56 -36.24 -30.32 42.48
C GLY A 56 -37.00 -30.55 41.17
N ASN A 57 -37.99 -29.72 40.91
CA ASN A 57 -38.84 -29.80 39.71
C ASN A 57 -38.40 -28.83 38.59
N VAL A 58 -37.21 -28.24 38.66
CA VAL A 58 -36.69 -27.33 37.63
C VAL A 58 -35.50 -27.96 36.92
N ILE A 59 -35.50 -27.88 35.60
CA ILE A 59 -34.45 -28.39 34.70
C ILE A 59 -33.84 -27.20 33.99
N THR A 60 -32.59 -26.87 34.29
CA THR A 60 -31.89 -25.75 33.65
C THR A 60 -30.99 -26.26 32.52
N LEU A 61 -31.18 -25.72 31.31
CA LEU A 61 -30.32 -25.92 30.14
C LEU A 61 -29.49 -24.66 29.89
N SER A 62 -28.17 -24.75 29.96
CA SER A 62 -27.27 -23.64 29.61
C SER A 62 -26.91 -23.73 28.14
N MET A 63 -27.43 -22.82 27.31
CA MET A 63 -27.30 -22.87 25.85
C MET A 63 -26.59 -21.62 25.32
N ASP A 64 -26.04 -21.71 24.12
CA ASP A 64 -25.46 -20.55 23.42
C ASP A 64 -26.60 -19.63 22.96
N GLN A 65 -26.44 -18.32 23.09
CA GLN A 65 -27.45 -17.34 22.68
C GLN A 65 -27.88 -17.47 21.21
N TYR A 66 -27.03 -18.06 20.37
CA TYR A 66 -27.25 -18.23 18.95
C TYR A 66 -27.77 -19.61 18.55
N ASP A 67 -28.01 -20.52 19.50
CA ASP A 67 -28.63 -21.82 19.22
C ASP A 67 -30.11 -21.67 18.79
N ASP A 68 -30.56 -22.49 17.83
CA ASP A 68 -31.96 -22.49 17.37
C ASP A 68 -32.85 -23.29 18.32
N LEU A 69 -33.57 -22.57 19.18
CA LEU A 69 -34.43 -23.14 20.21
C LEU A 69 -35.80 -23.62 19.70
N LYS A 70 -36.21 -23.28 18.47
CA LYS A 70 -37.61 -23.44 18.02
C LYS A 70 -38.04 -24.88 17.81
N SER A 71 -37.08 -25.78 17.62
CA SER A 71 -37.37 -27.17 17.25
C SER A 71 -36.27 -28.14 17.68
N LEU A 72 -36.00 -28.20 18.98
CA LEU A 72 -34.97 -29.08 19.54
C LEU A 72 -35.54 -30.41 20.00
N ILE A 73 -34.77 -31.47 19.81
CA ILE A 73 -35.05 -32.83 20.28
C ILE A 73 -34.27 -33.07 21.58
N ALA A 74 -34.99 -33.46 22.63
CA ALA A 74 -34.40 -33.79 23.92
C ALA A 74 -34.27 -35.30 24.12
N THR A 75 -33.18 -35.71 24.76
CA THR A 75 -32.91 -37.07 25.22
C THR A 75 -33.04 -37.13 26.73
N PHE A 76 -33.93 -37.98 27.23
CA PHE A 76 -34.29 -38.05 28.64
C PHE A 76 -34.55 -39.49 29.12
N LYS A 77 -34.43 -39.68 30.44
CA LYS A 77 -34.78 -40.93 31.12
C LYS A 77 -35.74 -40.62 32.26
N TYR A 78 -36.70 -41.48 32.50
CA TYR A 78 -37.73 -41.28 33.52
C TYR A 78 -38.23 -42.62 34.07
N GLU A 79 -38.87 -42.55 35.24
CA GLU A 79 -39.62 -43.63 35.86
C GLU A 79 -41.09 -43.19 35.92
N GLY A 80 -41.99 -44.00 35.33
CA GLY A 80 -43.40 -43.68 35.14
C GLY A 80 -43.95 -44.41 33.90
N THR A 81 -45.20 -44.15 33.55
CA THR A 81 -45.87 -44.75 32.37
C THR A 81 -45.77 -43.88 31.12
N SER A 82 -45.72 -42.55 31.27
CA SER A 82 -45.62 -41.64 30.13
C SER A 82 -45.03 -40.27 30.50
N VAL A 83 -44.50 -39.59 29.49
CA VAL A 83 -44.07 -38.18 29.56
C VAL A 83 -44.85 -37.38 28.53
N SER A 84 -45.37 -36.22 28.90
CA SER A 84 -46.04 -35.31 27.98
C SER A 84 -45.62 -33.86 28.17
N VAL A 85 -45.68 -33.08 27.08
CA VAL A 85 -45.52 -31.62 27.08
C VAL A 85 -46.78 -31.04 26.46
N ASN A 86 -47.48 -30.15 27.18
CA ASN A 86 -48.76 -29.57 26.74
C ASN A 86 -49.80 -30.62 26.29
N GLY A 87 -49.82 -31.80 26.92
CA GLY A 87 -50.71 -32.90 26.57
C GLY A 87 -50.29 -33.74 25.36
N VAL A 88 -49.17 -33.44 24.72
CA VAL A 88 -48.59 -34.23 23.62
C VAL A 88 -47.53 -35.19 24.19
N GLY A 89 -47.69 -36.48 23.92
CA GLY A 89 -46.74 -37.51 24.35
C GLY A 89 -45.32 -37.27 23.79
N GLN A 90 -44.32 -37.54 24.62
CA GLN A 90 -42.91 -37.31 24.31
C GLN A 90 -42.15 -38.63 24.21
N GLU A 91 -41.43 -38.80 23.11
CA GLU A 91 -40.49 -39.89 22.88
C GLU A 91 -39.06 -39.35 22.94
N SER A 92 -38.26 -39.90 23.86
CA SER A 92 -36.87 -39.46 24.08
C SER A 92 -36.03 -39.65 22.82
N GLY A 93 -35.32 -38.59 22.43
CA GLY A 93 -34.48 -38.59 21.23
C GLY A 93 -35.25 -38.47 19.92
N ILE A 94 -36.58 -38.28 19.96
CA ILE A 94 -37.44 -38.24 18.77
C ILE A 94 -38.33 -37.00 18.75
N THR A 95 -39.05 -36.70 19.83
CA THR A 95 -40.03 -35.60 19.83
C THR A 95 -39.33 -34.24 19.92
N SER A 96 -39.65 -33.34 18.97
CA SER A 96 -39.14 -31.98 18.93
C SER A 96 -40.03 -31.00 19.69
N ASN A 97 -39.44 -30.04 20.40
CA ASN A 97 -40.15 -28.99 21.12
C ASN A 97 -39.50 -27.60 20.90
N ASP A 98 -40.28 -26.55 21.17
CA ASP A 98 -39.81 -25.16 21.17
C ASP A 98 -39.37 -24.76 22.58
N PHE A 99 -38.07 -24.51 22.76
CA PHE A 99 -37.44 -24.13 24.03
C PHE A 99 -37.27 -22.61 24.16
N SER A 100 -37.84 -21.80 23.26
CA SER A 100 -37.81 -20.33 23.36
C SER A 100 -38.57 -19.79 24.57
N ARG A 101 -39.39 -20.63 25.22
CA ARG A 101 -40.11 -20.34 26.46
C ARG A 101 -40.00 -21.56 27.40
N PRO A 102 -40.22 -21.36 28.71
CA PRO A 102 -40.21 -22.48 29.65
C PRO A 102 -41.21 -23.57 29.24
N LEU A 103 -40.74 -24.82 29.22
CA LEU A 103 -41.56 -25.98 28.88
C LEU A 103 -42.03 -26.69 30.14
N MET A 104 -43.31 -27.06 30.20
CA MET A 104 -43.85 -27.89 31.27
C MET A 104 -43.88 -29.35 30.82
N ILE A 105 -43.08 -30.18 31.49
CA ILE A 105 -43.04 -31.63 31.32
C ILE A 105 -43.88 -32.26 32.43
N LEU A 106 -44.75 -33.19 32.06
CA LEU A 106 -45.57 -33.97 32.98
C LEU A 106 -45.17 -35.44 32.91
N VAL A 107 -44.80 -36.03 34.04
CA VAL A 107 -44.54 -37.48 34.18
C VAL A 107 -45.73 -38.12 34.89
N GLU A 108 -46.34 -39.12 34.27
CA GLU A 108 -47.47 -39.87 34.84
C GLU A 108 -47.02 -41.22 35.40
N ALA A 109 -47.53 -41.60 36.57
CA ALA A 109 -47.29 -42.90 37.22
C ALA A 109 -48.35 -43.95 36.80
N GLU A 110 -48.21 -45.20 37.23
CA GLU A 110 -49.20 -46.26 36.95
C GLU A 110 -50.53 -46.01 37.70
N ASP A 111 -50.48 -45.39 38.87
CA ASP A 111 -51.65 -45.01 39.66
C ASP A 111 -52.39 -43.75 39.13
N GLY A 112 -51.91 -43.18 38.01
CA GLY A 112 -52.45 -41.96 37.39
C GLY A 112 -52.03 -40.65 38.05
N SER A 113 -51.26 -40.69 39.14
CA SER A 113 -50.68 -39.50 39.75
C SER A 113 -49.60 -38.88 38.85
N ARG A 114 -49.40 -37.56 38.95
CA ARG A 114 -48.56 -36.79 38.02
C ARG A 114 -47.58 -35.87 38.75
N GLU A 115 -46.40 -35.72 38.18
CA GLU A 115 -45.34 -34.82 38.65
C GLU A 115 -44.96 -33.87 37.52
N GLN A 116 -44.78 -32.59 37.86
CA GLN A 116 -44.54 -31.55 36.87
C GLN A 116 -43.11 -31.01 37.01
N TYR A 117 -42.38 -31.00 35.89
CA TYR A 117 -41.08 -30.38 35.76
C TYR A 117 -41.15 -29.15 34.84
N THR A 118 -40.43 -28.10 35.17
CA THR A 118 -40.26 -26.90 34.31
C THR A 118 -38.86 -26.92 33.71
N VAL A 119 -38.76 -26.88 32.38
CA VAL A 119 -37.49 -26.70 31.68
C VAL A 119 -37.27 -25.23 31.41
N GLU A 120 -36.12 -24.71 31.81
CA GLU A 120 -35.71 -23.32 31.61
C GLU A 120 -34.39 -23.28 30.85
N VAL A 121 -34.31 -22.41 29.83
CA VAL A 121 -33.07 -22.15 29.09
C VAL A 121 -32.40 -20.90 29.64
N VAL A 122 -31.11 -21.00 29.94
CA VAL A 122 -30.23 -19.89 30.30
C VAL A 122 -29.26 -19.69 29.14
N LEU A 123 -29.39 -18.56 28.44
CA LEU A 123 -28.51 -18.21 27.34
C LEU A 123 -27.17 -17.68 27.85
N LYS A 124 -26.10 -18.08 27.17
CA LYS A 124 -24.74 -17.61 27.40
C LYS A 124 -24.28 -16.79 26.20
N ASP A 125 -23.65 -15.67 26.51
CA ASP A 125 -22.96 -14.88 25.51
C ASP A 125 -21.92 -15.75 24.80
N ALA A 126 -21.86 -15.58 23.50
CA ALA A 126 -21.00 -16.34 22.61
C ALA A 126 -20.30 -15.41 21.63
N GLN A 127 -19.02 -15.69 21.38
CA GLN A 127 -18.22 -14.94 20.43
C GLN A 127 -18.51 -15.45 19.02
N VAL A 128 -18.98 -14.57 18.13
CA VAL A 128 -19.29 -14.94 16.74
C VAL A 128 -18.03 -15.14 15.91
N LEU A 129 -17.08 -14.22 16.01
CA LEU A 129 -15.83 -14.19 15.27
C LEU A 129 -14.67 -14.17 16.26
N SER A 130 -13.81 -15.20 16.22
CA SER A 130 -12.68 -15.33 17.15
C SER A 130 -11.35 -14.96 16.53
N GLU A 131 -11.23 -15.02 15.20
CA GLU A 131 -10.00 -14.69 14.49
C GLU A 131 -10.29 -14.14 13.10
N PHE A 132 -9.52 -13.14 12.69
CA PHE A 132 -9.46 -12.64 11.33
C PHE A 132 -8.02 -12.26 11.00
N ARG A 133 -7.45 -12.83 9.93
CA ARG A 133 -6.05 -12.63 9.53
C ARG A 133 -5.86 -12.79 8.03
N PHE A 134 -4.71 -12.35 7.53
CA PHE A 134 -4.25 -12.57 6.16
C PHE A 134 -2.95 -13.34 6.19
N LEU A 135 -2.92 -14.51 5.54
CA LEU A 135 -1.71 -15.32 5.47
C LEU A 135 -0.85 -14.90 4.28
N ARG A 136 0.45 -14.77 4.46
CA ARG A 136 1.42 -14.45 3.41
C ARG A 136 1.38 -15.46 2.26
N LYS A 137 1.23 -16.75 2.59
CA LYS A 137 1.20 -17.82 1.58
C LYS A 137 0.04 -17.65 0.58
N ASP A 138 -1.07 -17.04 1.02
CA ASP A 138 -2.29 -16.84 0.23
C ASP A 138 -2.34 -15.41 -0.37
N ASN A 139 -1.46 -14.52 0.10
CA ASN A 139 -1.38 -13.10 -0.30
C ASN A 139 0.07 -12.72 -0.59
N ALA A 140 0.54 -13.00 -1.81
CA ALA A 140 1.95 -13.00 -2.18
C ALA A 140 2.71 -11.69 -1.92
N LEU A 141 2.02 -10.55 -1.88
CA LEU A 141 2.63 -9.25 -1.60
C LEU A 141 2.86 -8.97 -0.10
N LEU A 142 2.31 -9.78 0.81
CA LEU A 142 2.59 -9.64 2.24
C LEU A 142 4.00 -10.11 2.57
N THR A 143 4.66 -9.39 3.47
CA THR A 143 6.01 -9.74 3.95
C THR A 143 5.98 -10.74 5.12
N ALA A 144 4.86 -10.80 5.84
CA ALA A 144 4.56 -11.74 6.92
C ALA A 144 3.03 -11.96 7.01
N ASP A 145 2.61 -12.94 7.81
CA ASP A 145 1.19 -13.09 8.15
C ASP A 145 0.72 -11.87 8.95
N VAL A 146 -0.48 -11.38 8.67
CA VAL A 146 -1.04 -10.17 9.28
C VAL A 146 -2.29 -10.55 10.07
N SER A 147 -2.26 -10.35 11.38
CA SER A 147 -3.45 -10.54 12.23
C SER A 147 -4.24 -9.24 12.33
N CYS A 148 -5.56 -9.34 12.43
CA CYS A 148 -6.45 -8.22 12.71
C CYS A 148 -6.94 -8.29 14.15
N THR A 149 -7.28 -7.13 14.70
CA THR A 149 -7.98 -7.01 15.98
C THR A 149 -9.47 -6.93 15.71
N ILE A 150 -10.27 -7.63 16.51
CA ILE A 150 -11.73 -7.59 16.47
C ILE A 150 -12.18 -6.81 17.70
N GLU A 151 -12.79 -5.65 17.48
CA GLU A 151 -13.31 -4.78 18.54
C GLU A 151 -14.76 -4.43 18.20
N ASP A 152 -15.68 -4.81 19.09
CA ASP A 152 -17.11 -4.68 18.90
C ASP A 152 -17.58 -5.27 17.54
N GLU A 153 -18.12 -4.42 16.67
CA GLU A 153 -18.58 -4.77 15.31
C GLU A 153 -17.57 -4.36 14.23
N THR A 154 -16.30 -4.16 14.60
CA THR A 154 -15.23 -3.74 13.68
C THR A 154 -14.06 -4.71 13.68
N ILE A 155 -13.45 -4.83 12.51
CA ILE A 155 -12.20 -5.56 12.31
C ILE A 155 -11.18 -4.54 11.80
N VAL A 156 -10.09 -4.39 12.53
CA VAL A 156 -9.05 -3.41 12.23
C VAL A 156 -7.69 -4.07 12.13
N SER A 157 -6.83 -3.53 11.28
CA SER A 157 -5.43 -3.94 11.19
C SER A 157 -4.54 -2.72 11.32
N SER A 158 -3.46 -2.84 12.09
CA SER A 158 -2.40 -1.83 12.11
C SER A 158 -1.41 -1.97 10.96
N TYR A 159 -1.62 -2.95 10.07
CA TYR A 159 -0.78 -3.19 8.91
C TYR A 159 -1.28 -2.40 7.71
N THR A 160 -0.36 -1.72 7.01
CA THR A 160 -0.66 -1.05 5.74
C THR A 160 -0.43 -2.01 4.59
N PHE A 161 -1.49 -2.37 3.87
CA PHE A 161 -1.49 -3.40 2.86
C PHE A 161 -0.94 -2.91 1.50
N PRO A 162 -0.18 -3.75 0.78
CA PRO A 162 0.39 -3.40 -0.52
C PRO A 162 -0.60 -3.57 -1.69
N GLN A 163 -1.77 -4.16 -1.45
CA GLN A 163 -2.82 -4.41 -2.43
C GLN A 163 -4.18 -4.47 -1.73
N SER A 164 -5.25 -4.15 -2.46
CA SER A 164 -6.62 -4.19 -1.94
C SER A 164 -7.29 -5.55 -2.06
N LYS A 165 -6.93 -6.35 -3.07
CA LYS A 165 -7.46 -7.69 -3.24
C LYS A 165 -6.73 -8.70 -2.39
N LEU A 166 -7.43 -9.32 -1.44
CA LEU A 166 -6.84 -10.20 -0.43
C LEU A 166 -7.74 -11.40 -0.16
N ILE A 167 -7.12 -12.50 0.26
CA ILE A 167 -7.78 -13.72 0.74
C ILE A 167 -7.66 -13.76 2.27
N PRO A 168 -8.75 -13.52 3.03
CA PRO A 168 -8.75 -13.55 4.47
C PRO A 168 -8.94 -14.97 5.00
N VAL A 169 -8.38 -15.23 6.17
CA VAL A 169 -8.62 -16.42 6.99
C VAL A 169 -9.30 -15.98 8.27
N PHE A 170 -10.46 -16.56 8.54
CA PHE A 170 -11.26 -16.29 9.73
C PHE A 170 -11.74 -17.58 10.40
N THR A 171 -11.98 -17.49 11.72
CA THR A 171 -12.54 -18.55 12.56
C THR A 171 -13.83 -18.05 13.20
N THR A 172 -14.94 -18.76 13.00
CA THR A 172 -16.27 -18.31 13.41
C THR A 172 -17.18 -19.46 13.83
N ASP A 173 -18.15 -19.16 14.69
CA ASP A 173 -19.26 -20.06 15.06
C ASP A 173 -20.49 -19.93 14.15
N ALA A 174 -20.47 -18.98 13.20
CA ALA A 174 -21.53 -18.79 12.24
C ALA A 174 -21.67 -20.00 11.31
N VAL A 175 -22.90 -20.31 10.91
CA VAL A 175 -23.16 -21.39 9.93
C VAL A 175 -22.94 -20.92 8.49
N LYS A 176 -22.95 -19.60 8.27
CA LYS A 176 -22.70 -18.99 6.96
C LYS A 176 -22.05 -17.62 7.12
N VAL A 177 -21.15 -17.28 6.22
CA VAL A 177 -20.51 -15.96 6.15
C VAL A 177 -20.75 -15.37 4.77
N MET A 178 -21.22 -14.12 4.70
CA MET A 178 -21.60 -13.46 3.46
C MET A 178 -20.97 -12.06 3.35
N VAL A 179 -20.67 -11.65 2.12
CA VAL A 179 -20.36 -10.27 1.73
C VAL A 179 -21.15 -10.02 0.43
N ASP A 180 -21.97 -8.97 0.38
CA ASP A 180 -22.81 -8.62 -0.77
C ASP A 180 -23.56 -9.80 -1.39
N ASP A 181 -24.22 -10.61 -0.54
CA ASP A 181 -24.96 -11.83 -0.91
C ASP A 181 -24.12 -12.95 -1.54
N VAL A 182 -22.79 -12.82 -1.55
CA VAL A 182 -21.83 -13.87 -1.93
C VAL A 182 -21.30 -14.57 -0.68
N GLU A 183 -21.32 -15.90 -0.69
CA GLU A 183 -20.80 -16.71 0.41
C GLU A 183 -19.27 -16.68 0.46
N GLN A 184 -18.73 -16.51 1.67
CA GLN A 184 -17.31 -16.35 1.93
C GLN A 184 -16.74 -17.61 2.55
N VAL A 185 -15.71 -18.15 1.92
CA VAL A 185 -14.99 -19.35 2.40
C VAL A 185 -13.62 -18.92 2.91
N SER A 186 -13.38 -19.14 4.20
CA SER A 186 -12.14 -18.81 4.89
C SER A 186 -10.92 -19.41 4.18
N GLY A 187 -9.93 -18.57 3.88
CA GLY A 187 -8.71 -18.96 3.16
C GLY A 187 -8.91 -19.28 1.67
N VAL A 188 -10.06 -18.95 1.09
CA VAL A 188 -10.38 -19.27 -0.31
C VAL A 188 -10.93 -18.07 -1.08
N THR A 189 -11.94 -17.37 -0.53
CA THR A 189 -12.58 -16.28 -1.28
C THR A 189 -11.72 -15.01 -1.28
N GLU A 190 -11.37 -14.49 -2.46
CA GLU A 190 -10.69 -13.21 -2.64
C GLU A 190 -11.71 -12.06 -2.61
N ILE A 191 -11.42 -11.00 -1.86
CA ILE A 191 -12.25 -9.80 -1.76
C ILE A 191 -11.40 -8.56 -2.02
N ASP A 192 -11.99 -7.57 -2.69
CA ASP A 192 -11.39 -6.25 -2.85
C ASP A 192 -11.75 -5.33 -1.67
N PHE A 193 -10.77 -5.06 -0.81
CA PHE A 193 -10.90 -4.21 0.36
C PHE A 193 -10.62 -2.72 0.07
N ALA A 194 -10.65 -2.29 -1.19
CA ALA A 194 -10.43 -0.89 -1.57
C ALA A 194 -11.46 0.09 -0.95
N SER A 195 -12.55 -0.43 -0.38
CA SER A 195 -13.53 0.29 0.44
C SER A 195 -13.92 -0.59 1.64
N PRO A 196 -14.50 -0.01 2.71
CA PRO A 196 -14.94 -0.80 3.85
C PRO A 196 -15.86 -1.95 3.44
N VAL A 197 -15.55 -3.17 3.89
CA VAL A 197 -16.31 -4.38 3.56
C VAL A 197 -17.14 -4.78 4.78
N THR A 198 -18.43 -5.04 4.56
CA THR A 198 -19.33 -5.53 5.62
C THR A 198 -19.51 -7.04 5.49
N TYR A 199 -18.96 -7.78 6.45
CA TYR A 199 -19.23 -9.19 6.62
C TYR A 199 -20.54 -9.42 7.37
N GLN A 200 -21.32 -10.39 6.92
CA GLN A 200 -22.53 -10.86 7.57
C GLN A 200 -22.34 -12.31 8.02
N PHE A 201 -22.41 -12.54 9.32
CA PHE A 201 -22.28 -13.86 9.95
C PHE A 201 -23.67 -14.35 10.33
N VAL A 202 -24.17 -15.35 9.61
CA VAL A 202 -25.49 -15.95 9.84
C VAL A 202 -25.35 -17.04 10.90
N MET A 203 -26.08 -16.87 12.00
CA MET A 203 -26.05 -17.74 13.16
C MET A 203 -27.08 -18.87 13.06
N ARG A 204 -27.00 -19.89 13.94
CA ARG A 204 -27.86 -21.08 13.89
C ARG A 204 -29.34 -20.74 14.06
N ASN A 205 -29.66 -19.76 14.89
CA ASN A 205 -31.00 -19.20 15.08
C ASN A 205 -31.50 -18.29 13.93
N GLY A 206 -30.67 -18.04 12.90
CA GLY A 206 -30.96 -17.16 11.76
C GLY A 206 -30.64 -15.68 11.98
N GLU A 207 -30.14 -15.30 13.16
CA GLU A 207 -29.65 -13.96 13.44
C GLU A 207 -28.42 -13.63 12.59
N VAL A 208 -28.27 -12.36 12.21
CA VAL A 208 -27.15 -11.88 11.39
C VAL A 208 -26.35 -10.85 12.16
N VAL A 209 -25.13 -11.23 12.52
CA VAL A 209 -24.16 -10.34 13.16
C VAL A 209 -23.23 -9.76 12.09
N ARG A 210 -22.97 -8.46 12.16
CA ARG A 210 -22.20 -7.74 11.14
C ARG A 210 -20.86 -7.28 11.69
N TYR A 211 -19.83 -7.38 10.85
CA TYR A 211 -18.52 -6.80 11.12
C TYR A 211 -18.09 -5.94 9.94
N ILE A 212 -17.65 -4.71 10.21
CA ILE A 212 -17.09 -3.82 9.20
C ILE A 212 -15.57 -3.91 9.25
N LEU A 213 -14.96 -4.25 8.12
CA LEU A 213 -13.51 -4.32 7.96
C LEU A 213 -13.03 -3.12 7.14
N THR A 214 -12.12 -2.35 7.72
CA THR A 214 -11.39 -1.27 7.03
C THR A 214 -9.89 -1.58 7.06
N LEU A 215 -9.23 -1.48 5.92
CA LEU A 215 -7.79 -1.70 5.77
C LEU A 215 -7.12 -0.45 5.21
N ASP A 216 -5.91 -0.17 5.68
CA ASP A 216 -5.07 0.87 5.11
C ASP A 216 -4.22 0.30 3.98
N PHE A 217 -3.97 1.06 2.92
CA PHE A 217 -3.16 0.63 1.78
C PHE A 217 -2.01 1.58 1.48
N ILE A 218 -0.85 1.01 1.13
CA ILE A 218 0.23 1.77 0.50
C ILE A 218 -0.11 1.83 -0.98
N LEU A 219 -0.76 2.91 -1.39
CA LEU A 219 -1.18 3.10 -2.77
C LEU A 219 -0.19 4.01 -3.49
N ILE A 220 0.19 3.60 -4.69
CA ILE A 220 0.95 4.42 -5.63
C ILE A 220 -0.05 4.92 -6.69
N PRO A 221 -0.07 6.23 -6.99
CA PRO A 221 -0.90 6.75 -8.07
C PRO A 221 -0.67 5.99 -9.38
N GLN A 222 -1.74 5.68 -10.11
CA GLN A 222 -1.65 4.99 -11.39
C GLN A 222 -1.97 5.93 -12.54
N PHE A 223 -1.06 6.00 -13.50
CA PHE A 223 -1.15 6.78 -14.72
C PHE A 223 -1.47 5.84 -15.87
N THR A 224 -2.71 5.87 -16.32
CA THR A 224 -3.15 5.17 -17.53
C THR A 224 -3.07 6.10 -18.73
N ILE A 225 -2.22 5.75 -19.68
CA ILE A 225 -2.07 6.42 -20.97
C ILE A 225 -2.78 5.55 -22.02
N THR A 226 -3.82 6.11 -22.63
CA THR A 226 -4.58 5.44 -23.70
C THR A 226 -4.37 6.21 -25.00
N THR A 227 -3.54 5.69 -25.90
CA THR A 227 -3.32 6.28 -27.23
C THR A 227 -4.53 6.04 -28.13
N GLU A 228 -4.68 6.85 -29.18
CA GLU A 228 -5.78 6.68 -30.16
C GLU A 228 -5.72 5.31 -30.87
N ASP A 229 -4.52 4.78 -31.10
CA ASP A 229 -4.32 3.41 -31.58
C ASP A 229 -4.06 2.46 -30.39
N PRO A 230 -5.01 1.59 -30.00
CA PRO A 230 -4.85 0.68 -28.86
C PRO A 230 -3.89 -0.48 -29.15
N SER A 231 -3.48 -0.70 -30.41
CA SER A 231 -2.53 -1.75 -30.78
C SER A 231 -1.09 -1.40 -30.38
N ILE A 232 -0.82 -0.12 -30.12
CA ILE A 232 0.49 0.37 -29.69
C ILE A 232 0.84 -0.26 -28.34
N THR A 233 1.90 -1.07 -28.33
CA THR A 233 2.37 -1.75 -27.13
C THR A 233 3.50 -0.99 -26.43
N GLU A 234 4.16 -0.07 -27.11
CA GLU A 234 5.22 0.80 -26.61
C GLU A 234 5.26 2.08 -27.45
N ILE A 235 5.59 3.22 -26.84
CA ILE A 235 5.72 4.49 -27.55
C ILE A 235 6.89 4.38 -28.55
N PRO A 236 6.68 4.65 -29.85
CA PRO A 236 7.64 4.28 -30.89
C PRO A 236 8.76 5.30 -31.12
N SER A 237 8.61 6.55 -30.66
CA SER A 237 9.54 7.63 -30.98
C SER A 237 9.65 8.66 -29.86
N LYS A 238 10.81 9.32 -29.80
CA LYS A 238 11.07 10.52 -28.99
C LYS A 238 10.99 11.84 -29.78
N ASP A 239 10.76 11.75 -31.09
CA ASP A 239 10.80 12.89 -32.02
C ASP A 239 9.39 13.44 -32.30
N TYR A 240 8.38 12.57 -32.36
CA TYR A 240 6.98 12.97 -32.54
C TYR A 240 6.09 12.50 -31.39
N TYR A 241 5.00 13.23 -31.20
CA TYR A 241 3.98 12.92 -30.21
C TYR A 241 2.86 12.07 -30.81
N LEU A 242 2.29 11.20 -29.98
CA LEU A 242 1.03 10.51 -30.24
C LEU A 242 -0.08 11.13 -29.38
N ASN A 243 -1.26 11.31 -29.96
CA ASN A 243 -2.44 11.69 -29.20
C ASN A 243 -2.88 10.56 -28.27
N ALA A 244 -3.27 10.93 -27.05
CA ALA A 244 -3.72 10.02 -26.02
C ALA A 244 -4.69 10.69 -25.05
N THR A 245 -5.25 9.88 -24.16
CA THR A 245 -5.91 10.32 -22.93
C THR A 245 -5.06 9.88 -21.75
N LEU A 246 -4.84 10.79 -20.80
CA LEU A 246 -4.26 10.47 -19.49
C LEU A 246 -5.40 10.35 -18.48
N THR A 247 -5.46 9.21 -17.81
CA THR A 247 -6.28 8.98 -16.63
C THR A 247 -5.37 8.72 -15.45
N VAL A 248 -5.44 9.57 -14.42
CA VAL A 248 -4.74 9.41 -13.15
C VAL A 248 -5.73 8.93 -12.11
N ASP A 249 -5.50 7.72 -11.62
CA ASP A 249 -6.07 7.25 -10.37
C ASP A 249 -5.10 7.63 -9.25
N GLY A 250 -5.40 8.72 -8.56
CA GLY A 250 -4.54 9.30 -7.54
C GLY A 250 -4.55 8.51 -6.23
N LYS A 251 -5.46 7.51 -6.09
CA LYS A 251 -5.52 6.58 -4.95
C LYS A 251 -5.55 7.27 -3.57
N GLY A 252 -6.09 8.48 -3.50
CA GLY A 252 -6.09 9.30 -2.28
C GLY A 252 -4.75 9.93 -1.91
N ILE A 253 -3.68 9.65 -2.65
CA ILE A 253 -2.35 10.29 -2.50
C ILE A 253 -2.32 11.62 -3.28
N CYS A 254 -2.95 11.65 -4.46
CA CYS A 254 -3.24 12.87 -5.19
C CYS A 254 -4.66 12.86 -5.74
N GLU A 255 -5.09 14.01 -6.27
CA GLU A 255 -6.37 14.13 -6.96
C GLU A 255 -6.42 13.26 -8.22
N ASN A 256 -7.59 12.70 -8.49
CA ASN A 256 -7.86 12.01 -9.75
C ASN A 256 -7.87 13.02 -10.91
N TYR A 257 -7.37 12.61 -12.06
CA TYR A 257 -7.38 13.44 -13.27
C TYR A 257 -7.81 12.62 -14.49
N THR A 258 -8.52 13.24 -15.41
CA THR A 258 -8.74 12.67 -16.75
C THR A 258 -8.73 13.79 -17.77
N GLY A 259 -7.90 13.68 -18.79
CA GLY A 259 -7.81 14.69 -19.84
C GLY A 259 -7.04 14.25 -21.06
N LYS A 260 -7.18 15.01 -22.15
CA LYS A 260 -6.42 14.77 -23.37
C LYS A 260 -4.95 15.10 -23.16
N THR A 261 -4.08 14.30 -23.73
CA THR A 261 -2.64 14.51 -23.70
C THR A 261 -2.02 14.08 -25.03
N GLU A 262 -0.84 14.58 -25.28
CA GLU A 262 0.11 14.02 -26.23
C GLU A 262 1.18 13.25 -25.43
N VAL A 263 1.70 12.16 -25.96
CA VAL A 263 2.79 11.37 -25.35
C VAL A 263 3.89 11.08 -26.36
N LYS A 264 5.15 11.19 -25.93
CA LYS A 264 6.31 10.72 -26.69
C LYS A 264 7.36 10.11 -25.76
N GLY A 265 8.30 9.38 -26.35
CA GLY A 265 9.53 8.96 -25.69
C GLY A 265 10.44 10.14 -25.32
N ARG A 266 11.41 9.91 -24.43
CA ARG A 266 12.45 10.91 -24.15
C ARG A 266 13.80 10.26 -23.83
N GLY A 267 14.81 11.10 -23.66
CA GLY A 267 16.15 10.71 -23.25
C GLY A 267 17.07 10.33 -24.40
N ASN A 268 18.36 10.28 -24.09
CA ASN A 268 19.41 9.91 -25.03
C ASN A 268 19.76 8.44 -24.85
N SER A 269 20.72 8.11 -23.99
CA SER A 269 21.08 6.72 -23.66
C SER A 269 19.86 5.91 -23.16
N THR A 270 19.04 6.51 -22.30
CA THR A 270 17.88 5.84 -21.69
C THR A 270 16.83 5.39 -22.71
N TRP A 271 16.76 6.05 -23.87
CA TRP A 271 15.86 5.65 -24.94
C TRP A 271 16.23 4.28 -25.53
N GLY A 272 17.48 3.83 -25.38
CA GLY A 272 17.92 2.52 -25.82
C GLY A 272 17.40 1.36 -24.96
N TYR A 273 17.02 1.60 -23.70
CA TYR A 273 16.65 0.54 -22.77
C TYR A 273 15.26 -0.06 -23.02
N PRO A 274 14.99 -1.31 -22.60
CA PRO A 274 13.67 -1.94 -22.78
C PRO A 274 12.51 -1.16 -22.17
N LYS A 275 12.72 -0.58 -20.98
CA LYS A 275 11.73 0.26 -20.29
C LYS A 275 11.93 1.73 -20.67
N LYS A 276 10.99 2.31 -21.40
CA LYS A 276 11.12 3.65 -21.98
C LYS A 276 10.61 4.74 -21.03
N PRO A 277 11.34 5.87 -20.86
CA PRO A 277 10.81 7.05 -20.21
C PRO A 277 9.92 7.87 -21.16
N TYR A 278 8.94 8.59 -20.60
CA TYR A 278 7.95 9.32 -21.37
C TYR A 278 7.91 10.81 -21.02
N ARG A 279 7.51 11.61 -22.00
CA ARG A 279 7.07 12.99 -21.82
C ARG A 279 5.59 13.08 -22.18
N LEU A 280 4.81 13.61 -21.25
CA LEU A 280 3.41 13.94 -21.41
C LEU A 280 3.28 15.43 -21.72
N LYS A 281 2.36 15.79 -22.62
CA LYS A 281 1.99 17.16 -22.95
C LYS A 281 0.48 17.29 -22.98
N LEU A 282 -0.10 17.78 -21.89
CA LEU A 282 -1.53 17.98 -21.73
C LEU A 282 -2.06 19.03 -22.72
N ASP A 283 -3.30 18.87 -23.17
CA ASP A 283 -3.95 19.84 -24.06
C ASP A 283 -4.16 21.21 -23.37
N LYS A 284 -4.50 21.17 -22.08
CA LYS A 284 -4.72 22.32 -21.20
C LYS A 284 -3.75 22.27 -20.01
N LYS A 285 -3.40 23.44 -19.47
CA LYS A 285 -2.65 23.53 -18.22
C LYS A 285 -3.52 22.94 -17.10
N SER A 286 -3.06 21.86 -16.50
CA SER A 286 -3.72 21.19 -15.38
C SER A 286 -2.67 20.83 -14.34
N GLU A 287 -3.08 20.79 -13.08
CA GLU A 287 -2.23 20.32 -12.00
C GLU A 287 -2.30 18.80 -11.93
N ILE A 288 -1.15 18.14 -11.79
CA ILE A 288 -1.05 16.69 -11.66
C ILE A 288 -0.26 16.38 -10.39
N CYS A 289 -0.91 15.72 -9.43
CA CYS A 289 -0.33 15.32 -8.16
C CYS A 289 0.44 16.41 -7.41
N GLY A 290 -0.10 17.63 -7.38
CA GLY A 290 0.45 18.74 -6.59
C GLY A 290 1.64 19.47 -7.23
N LEU A 291 2.03 19.12 -8.47
CA LEU A 291 3.18 19.72 -9.16
C LEU A 291 2.87 21.08 -9.84
N GLY A 292 1.83 21.78 -9.36
CA GLY A 292 1.31 23.01 -9.95
C GLY A 292 0.75 22.82 -11.38
N LYS A 293 0.08 23.85 -11.92
CA LYS A 293 -0.54 23.78 -13.25
C LYS A 293 0.48 23.91 -14.37
N ALA A 294 0.59 22.90 -15.21
CA ALA A 294 1.43 22.94 -16.41
C ALA A 294 0.89 22.04 -17.52
N LYS A 295 1.53 22.09 -18.69
CA LYS A 295 1.25 21.16 -19.79
C LYS A 295 2.22 19.99 -19.82
N ASN A 296 3.49 20.20 -19.51
CA ASN A 296 4.51 19.16 -19.64
C ASN A 296 4.78 18.48 -18.30
N TYR A 297 4.80 17.14 -18.35
CA TYR A 297 5.16 16.27 -17.24
C TYR A 297 6.06 15.14 -17.73
N ILE A 298 6.94 14.68 -16.86
CA ILE A 298 7.93 13.67 -17.18
C ILE A 298 7.70 12.43 -16.34
N LEU A 299 7.79 11.28 -17.00
CA LEU A 299 7.79 9.96 -16.38
C LEU A 299 9.17 9.35 -16.61
N LEU A 300 10.04 9.42 -15.61
CA LEU A 300 11.36 8.77 -15.64
C LEU A 300 11.19 7.28 -15.35
N ALA A 301 11.79 6.44 -16.19
CA ALA A 301 11.68 4.99 -16.08
C ALA A 301 12.58 4.38 -14.99
N ASN A 302 13.65 5.09 -14.60
CA ASN A 302 14.69 4.65 -13.68
C ASN A 302 15.19 3.22 -14.00
N HIS A 303 15.44 2.91 -15.27
CA HIS A 303 15.66 1.52 -15.70
C HIS A 303 16.99 0.92 -15.24
N ILE A 304 18.07 1.71 -15.19
CA ILE A 304 19.37 1.21 -14.71
C ILE A 304 19.50 1.24 -13.19
N ASP A 305 18.58 1.94 -12.53
CA ASP A 305 18.55 2.11 -11.09
C ASP A 305 17.89 0.88 -10.43
N PRO A 306 18.64 0.11 -9.61
CA PRO A 306 18.11 -1.09 -8.96
C PRO A 306 17.19 -0.78 -7.76
N THR A 307 17.14 0.48 -7.33
CA THR A 307 16.30 0.99 -6.23
C THR A 307 15.11 1.81 -6.73
N LEU A 308 15.10 2.23 -8.00
CA LEU A 308 14.16 3.22 -8.57
C LEU A 308 14.13 4.59 -7.86
N MET A 309 15.06 4.86 -6.94
CA MET A 309 15.09 6.05 -6.10
C MET A 309 16.31 6.96 -6.31
N LEU A 310 17.30 6.63 -7.15
CA LEU A 310 18.55 7.40 -7.26
C LEU A 310 18.31 8.86 -7.68
N ASN A 311 17.42 9.08 -8.65
CA ASN A 311 16.94 10.41 -9.02
C ASN A 311 16.19 11.10 -7.87
N SER A 312 15.29 10.39 -7.19
CA SER A 312 14.49 10.97 -6.10
C SER A 312 15.35 11.35 -4.88
N VAL A 313 16.40 10.58 -4.61
CA VAL A 313 17.39 10.87 -3.56
C VAL A 313 18.23 12.07 -3.94
N ALA A 314 18.68 12.19 -5.19
CA ALA A 314 19.41 13.38 -5.64
C ALA A 314 18.54 14.65 -5.57
N PHE A 315 17.26 14.56 -5.95
CA PHE A 315 16.31 15.66 -5.80
C PHE A 315 16.08 16.03 -4.34
N LYS A 316 15.98 15.03 -3.44
CA LYS A 316 15.92 15.30 -2.00
C LYS A 316 17.19 16.00 -1.48
N VAL A 317 18.38 15.62 -1.96
CA VAL A 317 19.63 16.34 -1.62
C VAL A 317 19.56 17.81 -2.06
N GLY A 318 19.14 18.08 -3.30
CA GLY A 318 18.96 19.45 -3.79
C GLY A 318 17.97 20.27 -2.96
N GLN A 319 16.84 19.68 -2.57
CA GLN A 319 15.87 20.31 -1.68
C GLN A 319 16.47 20.63 -0.30
N LEU A 320 17.18 19.68 0.31
CA LEU A 320 17.83 19.87 1.63
C LEU A 320 18.91 20.95 1.60
N LEU A 321 19.58 21.13 0.46
CA LEU A 321 20.56 22.20 0.24
C LEU A 321 19.92 23.51 -0.24
N ASN A 322 18.62 23.53 -0.49
CA ASN A 322 17.88 24.64 -1.08
C ASN A 322 18.47 25.08 -2.44
N ILE A 323 18.75 24.11 -3.33
CA ILE A 323 19.09 24.41 -4.72
C ILE A 323 17.82 24.90 -5.44
N PRO A 324 17.87 26.07 -6.11
CA PRO A 324 16.72 26.63 -6.80
C PRO A 324 16.09 25.66 -7.80
N PHE A 325 14.75 25.66 -7.84
CA PHE A 325 13.95 24.90 -8.79
C PHE A 325 14.21 23.39 -8.79
N THR A 326 14.71 22.83 -7.68
CA THR A 326 14.87 21.37 -7.57
C THR A 326 13.52 20.68 -7.73
N ASN A 327 13.43 19.81 -8.72
CA ASN A 327 12.24 19.07 -9.06
C ASN A 327 11.68 18.21 -7.92
N HIS A 328 10.38 17.94 -7.99
CA HIS A 328 9.74 16.96 -7.13
C HIS A 328 9.90 15.54 -7.70
N ALA A 329 9.67 14.55 -6.84
CA ALA A 329 9.87 13.14 -7.11
C ALA A 329 8.66 12.34 -6.63
N ILE A 330 7.67 12.12 -7.49
CA ILE A 330 6.44 11.41 -7.11
C ILE A 330 6.45 10.01 -7.75
N PRO A 331 6.53 8.92 -6.97
CA PRO A 331 6.46 7.58 -7.53
C PRO A 331 5.06 7.30 -8.07
N VAL A 332 4.98 6.73 -9.27
CA VAL A 332 3.72 6.39 -9.95
C VAL A 332 3.84 5.06 -10.67
N ASP A 333 2.74 4.38 -10.89
CA ASP A 333 2.66 3.22 -11.77
C ASP A 333 2.14 3.63 -13.14
N VAL A 334 2.70 3.09 -14.21
CA VAL A 334 2.26 3.43 -15.57
C VAL A 334 1.60 2.24 -16.24
N VAL A 335 0.46 2.51 -16.89
CA VAL A 335 -0.24 1.57 -17.79
C VAL A 335 -0.37 2.23 -19.15
N LEU A 336 0.12 1.59 -20.21
CA LEU A 336 -0.03 2.05 -21.58
C LEU A 336 -0.96 1.10 -22.33
N ASN A 337 -2.09 1.59 -22.83
CA ASN A 337 -3.10 0.81 -23.56
C ASN A 337 -3.48 -0.51 -22.84
N GLY A 338 -3.73 -0.43 -21.53
CA GLY A 338 -4.08 -1.59 -20.70
C GLY A 338 -2.90 -2.50 -20.34
N LYS A 339 -1.68 -2.22 -20.81
CA LYS A 339 -0.47 -2.97 -20.44
C LYS A 339 0.32 -2.23 -19.37
N TYR A 340 0.52 -2.89 -18.23
CA TYR A 340 1.38 -2.36 -17.17
C TYR A 340 2.81 -2.21 -17.67
N LYS A 341 3.42 -1.05 -17.37
CA LYS A 341 4.78 -0.68 -17.77
C LYS A 341 5.78 -0.65 -16.62
N GLY A 342 5.31 -0.83 -15.38
CA GLY A 342 6.14 -0.76 -14.19
C GLY A 342 6.01 0.57 -13.45
N SER A 343 6.93 0.75 -12.52
CA SER A 343 7.05 1.91 -11.64
C SER A 343 7.83 3.04 -12.31
N TYR A 344 7.40 4.28 -12.21
CA TYR A 344 8.02 5.45 -12.81
C TYR A 344 8.13 6.57 -11.77
N LEU A 345 9.00 7.54 -12.04
CA LEU A 345 9.05 8.78 -11.28
C LEU A 345 8.39 9.90 -12.08
N LEU A 346 7.26 10.40 -11.59
CA LEU A 346 6.64 11.62 -12.07
C LEU A 346 7.41 12.83 -11.55
N THR A 347 7.74 13.73 -12.46
CA THR A 347 8.45 14.98 -12.17
C THR A 347 8.14 16.06 -13.20
N GLU A 348 8.51 17.29 -12.90
CA GLU A 348 8.40 18.43 -13.79
C GLU A 348 9.28 18.30 -15.04
N GLN A 349 8.86 18.91 -16.14
CA GLN A 349 9.75 19.22 -17.25
C GLN A 349 10.64 20.41 -16.86
N ILE A 350 11.94 20.32 -17.15
CA ILE A 350 12.83 21.49 -17.06
C ILE A 350 12.48 22.45 -18.20
N GLU A 351 11.83 23.56 -17.85
CA GLU A 351 11.41 24.67 -18.73
C GLU A 351 11.19 25.95 -17.88
N ILE A 352 11.40 27.13 -18.45
CA ILE A 352 11.14 28.40 -17.77
C ILE A 352 9.66 28.70 -17.86
N LYS A 353 8.92 28.41 -16.79
CA LYS A 353 7.48 28.61 -16.67
C LYS A 353 7.09 28.73 -15.19
N GLU A 354 5.94 29.33 -14.95
CA GLU A 354 5.24 29.26 -13.66
C GLU A 354 5.12 27.81 -13.18
N ASN A 355 5.39 27.55 -11.90
CA ASN A 355 5.44 26.22 -11.28
C ASN A 355 6.52 25.27 -11.85
N ARG A 356 7.52 25.81 -12.56
CA ARG A 356 8.70 25.08 -13.07
C ARG A 356 9.95 25.83 -12.64
N VAL A 357 10.82 26.19 -13.59
CA VAL A 357 11.84 27.22 -13.36
C VAL A 357 11.14 28.57 -13.51
N ASP A 358 10.58 29.06 -12.40
CA ASP A 358 9.72 30.25 -12.39
C ASP A 358 10.56 31.54 -12.48
N LEU A 359 10.97 31.87 -13.72
CA LEU A 359 11.69 33.08 -14.11
C LEU A 359 10.90 33.82 -15.20
N ASP A 360 11.18 35.12 -15.39
CA ASP A 360 10.61 35.88 -16.51
C ASP A 360 11.16 35.39 -17.85
N GLU A 361 10.34 34.65 -18.62
CA GLU A 361 10.66 34.14 -19.96
C GLU A 361 11.21 35.23 -20.91
N ASN A 362 10.82 36.49 -20.76
CA ASN A 362 11.28 37.56 -21.68
C ASN A 362 12.64 38.15 -21.31
N ASN A 363 13.11 37.88 -20.09
CA ASN A 363 14.28 38.51 -19.51
C ASN A 363 15.20 37.49 -18.82
N SER A 364 15.10 36.22 -19.17
CA SER A 364 15.95 35.17 -18.61
C SER A 364 16.51 34.26 -19.70
N VAL A 365 17.53 33.50 -19.32
CA VAL A 365 18.06 32.40 -20.11
C VAL A 365 18.41 31.25 -19.17
N MET A 366 18.09 30.03 -19.59
CA MET A 366 18.62 28.81 -19.00
C MET A 366 19.46 28.10 -20.05
N TRP A 367 20.69 27.81 -19.69
CA TRP A 367 21.63 27.04 -20.50
C TRP A 367 21.65 25.59 -20.04
N GLU A 368 21.80 24.69 -20.99
CA GLU A 368 22.18 23.30 -20.78
C GLU A 368 23.64 23.13 -21.19
N LEU A 369 24.49 22.72 -20.24
CA LEU A 369 25.84 22.27 -20.53
C LEU A 369 25.80 20.77 -20.78
N ASP A 370 25.85 20.39 -22.05
CA ASP A 370 25.72 18.99 -22.45
C ASP A 370 26.62 18.63 -23.65
N SER A 371 27.43 17.59 -23.46
CA SER A 371 28.42 17.09 -24.40
C SER A 371 27.83 16.38 -25.62
N TYR A 372 26.54 16.02 -25.61
CA TYR A 372 25.83 15.59 -26.82
C TYR A 372 25.79 16.70 -27.88
N PHE A 373 25.70 17.97 -27.44
CA PHE A 373 25.82 19.16 -28.28
C PHE A 373 24.90 19.12 -29.53
N ASP A 374 23.68 18.62 -29.38
CA ASP A 374 22.76 18.22 -30.45
C ASP A 374 21.55 19.14 -30.63
N GLU A 375 21.36 20.15 -29.77
CA GLU A 375 20.24 21.11 -29.83
C GLU A 375 20.72 22.52 -30.22
N ASP A 376 20.08 23.14 -31.22
CA ASP A 376 20.33 24.53 -31.59
C ASP A 376 19.33 25.49 -30.91
N PRO A 377 19.73 26.74 -30.58
CA PRO A 377 21.04 27.33 -30.84
C PRO A 377 22.08 26.98 -29.75
N LYS A 378 23.34 26.86 -30.17
CA LYS A 378 24.47 26.40 -29.34
C LYS A 378 25.79 27.08 -29.66
N PHE A 379 26.73 27.05 -28.71
CA PHE A 379 28.09 27.56 -28.88
C PHE A 379 29.06 26.84 -27.93
N LYS A 380 30.37 27.03 -28.16
CA LYS A 380 31.39 26.65 -27.19
C LYS A 380 31.94 27.88 -26.48
N SER A 381 32.03 27.82 -25.15
CA SER A 381 32.54 28.97 -24.39
C SER A 381 34.00 29.27 -24.72
N GLU A 382 34.35 30.55 -24.77
CA GLU A 382 35.68 30.98 -25.26
C GLU A 382 36.83 30.50 -24.36
N ALA A 383 36.63 30.54 -23.04
CA ALA A 383 37.72 30.28 -22.08
C ALA A 383 37.87 28.80 -21.69
N PHE A 384 36.78 28.03 -21.70
CA PHE A 384 36.76 26.64 -21.20
C PHE A 384 36.33 25.63 -22.27
N ASN A 385 35.93 26.08 -23.46
CA ASN A 385 35.41 25.21 -24.52
C ASN A 385 34.21 24.36 -24.05
N LEU A 386 33.40 24.88 -23.12
CA LEU A 386 32.21 24.21 -22.61
C LEU A 386 31.16 24.10 -23.72
N PRO A 387 30.50 22.95 -23.91
CA PRO A 387 29.37 22.83 -24.81
C PRO A 387 28.15 23.48 -24.18
N VAL A 388 27.65 24.58 -24.76
CA VAL A 388 26.51 25.35 -24.22
C VAL A 388 25.38 25.36 -25.24
N MET A 389 24.18 24.95 -24.82
CA MET A 389 22.96 24.99 -25.62
C MET A 389 21.88 25.77 -24.89
N VAL A 390 21.04 26.49 -25.61
CA VAL A 390 19.85 27.12 -25.00
C VAL A 390 18.91 26.00 -24.56
N LYS A 391 18.58 25.95 -23.27
CA LYS A 391 17.53 25.05 -22.79
C LYS A 391 16.16 25.66 -23.00
N ASP A 392 16.01 26.90 -22.54
CA ASP A 392 14.77 27.66 -22.57
C ASP A 392 15.10 29.13 -22.23
N PRO A 393 14.34 30.12 -22.74
CA PRO A 393 13.25 29.99 -23.70
C PRO A 393 13.77 29.88 -25.14
N ASP A 394 12.87 29.73 -26.12
CA ASP A 394 13.21 29.92 -27.53
C ASP A 394 13.70 31.36 -27.77
N LEU A 395 14.97 31.52 -28.15
CA LEU A 395 15.59 32.83 -28.37
C LEU A 395 15.58 33.25 -29.84
N THR A 396 15.32 34.53 -30.11
CA THR A 396 15.69 35.14 -31.39
C THR A 396 17.21 35.19 -31.55
N THR A 397 17.70 35.33 -32.78
CA THR A 397 19.16 35.45 -33.05
C THR A 397 19.81 36.58 -32.26
N GLU A 398 19.14 37.73 -32.11
CA GLU A 398 19.68 38.88 -31.35
C GLU A 398 19.77 38.57 -29.85
N GLN A 399 18.73 37.97 -29.26
CA GLN A 399 18.74 37.54 -27.87
C GLN A 399 19.79 36.47 -27.60
N PHE A 400 19.92 35.50 -28.51
CA PHE A 400 20.94 34.46 -28.41
C PHE A 400 22.36 35.05 -28.41
N GLU A 401 22.70 35.93 -29.35
CA GLU A 401 24.02 36.55 -29.39
C GLU A 401 24.30 37.46 -28.18
N TYR A 402 23.27 38.15 -27.66
CA TYR A 402 23.38 38.89 -26.39
C TYR A 402 23.75 37.96 -25.22
N TRP A 403 22.98 36.90 -25.00
CA TRP A 403 23.18 36.00 -23.87
C TRP A 403 24.46 35.18 -24.00
N LYS A 404 24.82 34.76 -25.22
CA LYS A 404 26.11 34.12 -25.51
C LYS A 404 27.29 35.03 -25.17
N LYS A 405 27.23 36.32 -25.55
CA LYS A 405 28.25 37.31 -25.18
C LYS A 405 28.34 37.49 -23.66
N ASP A 406 27.20 37.52 -22.96
CA ASP A 406 27.15 37.61 -21.51
C ASP A 406 27.77 36.38 -20.81
N PHE A 407 27.45 35.17 -21.28
CA PHE A 407 28.05 33.93 -20.77
C PHE A 407 29.56 33.84 -21.05
N ASN A 408 30.00 34.25 -22.24
CA ASN A 408 31.42 34.36 -22.56
C ASN A 408 32.13 35.39 -21.69
N ALA A 409 31.51 36.55 -21.43
CA ALA A 409 32.09 37.55 -20.52
C ALA A 409 32.30 36.98 -19.11
N PHE A 410 31.32 36.22 -18.60
CA PHE A 410 31.47 35.51 -17.32
C PHE A 410 32.62 34.51 -17.35
N THR A 411 32.61 33.57 -18.30
CA THR A 411 33.61 32.50 -18.35
C THR A 411 35.02 33.04 -18.60
N VAL A 412 35.18 34.06 -19.45
CA VAL A 412 36.47 34.75 -19.65
C VAL A 412 36.93 35.47 -18.39
N GLN A 413 36.04 36.11 -17.63
CA GLN A 413 36.39 36.72 -16.35
C GLN A 413 36.80 35.66 -15.31
N PHE A 414 36.09 34.53 -15.24
CA PHE A 414 36.42 33.42 -14.35
C PHE A 414 37.77 32.75 -14.65
N ALA A 415 38.19 32.73 -15.92
CA ALA A 415 39.49 32.18 -16.32
C ALA A 415 40.70 33.06 -15.94
N LYS A 416 40.49 34.33 -15.53
CA LYS A 416 41.60 35.22 -15.14
C LYS A 416 42.18 34.83 -13.78
N GLU A 417 43.50 34.99 -13.66
CA GLU A 417 44.25 34.86 -12.40
C GLU A 417 44.64 36.25 -11.84
N PRO A 418 44.80 36.39 -10.51
CA PRO A 418 44.45 35.39 -9.49
C PRO A 418 42.93 35.21 -9.34
N LEU A 419 42.46 34.02 -8.93
CA LEU A 419 41.06 33.82 -8.53
C LEU A 419 40.67 34.67 -7.31
N GLU A 420 41.58 34.81 -6.35
CA GLU A 420 41.35 35.65 -5.18
C GLU A 420 41.17 37.13 -5.59
N GLY A 421 40.06 37.75 -5.16
CA GLY A 421 39.69 39.10 -5.59
C GLY A 421 39.14 39.20 -7.03
N ASN A 422 38.98 38.09 -7.76
CA ASN A 422 38.39 38.11 -9.09
C ASN A 422 36.89 38.43 -9.03
N MET A 423 36.44 39.30 -9.93
CA MET A 423 35.07 39.82 -10.08
C MET A 423 34.06 38.83 -10.65
N TYR A 424 34.47 37.61 -11.02
CA TYR A 424 33.52 36.60 -11.52
C TYR A 424 32.41 36.28 -10.48
N VAL A 425 32.69 36.45 -9.18
CA VAL A 425 31.72 36.25 -8.09
C VAL A 425 30.56 37.24 -8.12
N ASP A 426 30.69 38.34 -8.87
CA ASP A 426 29.59 39.28 -9.13
C ASP A 426 28.74 38.86 -10.32
N MET A 427 29.19 37.87 -11.10
CA MET A 427 28.54 37.35 -12.30
C MET A 427 27.87 35.99 -12.09
N ILE A 428 28.29 35.21 -11.10
CA ILE A 428 27.69 33.93 -10.70
C ILE A 428 27.49 33.86 -9.18
N ASP A 429 26.37 33.29 -8.74
CA ASP A 429 26.11 32.99 -7.35
C ASP A 429 26.96 31.79 -6.90
N ILE A 430 28.08 32.08 -6.24
CA ILE A 430 28.99 31.06 -5.72
C ILE A 430 28.41 30.22 -4.59
N GLU A 431 27.31 30.63 -3.93
CA GLU A 431 26.60 29.76 -2.99
C GLU A 431 25.88 28.64 -3.72
N SER A 432 25.18 28.96 -4.81
CA SER A 432 24.55 27.96 -5.69
C SER A 432 25.58 26.97 -6.22
N VAL A 433 26.77 27.46 -6.62
CA VAL A 433 27.88 26.60 -7.08
C VAL A 433 28.32 25.63 -5.99
N ALA A 434 28.56 26.10 -4.76
CA ALA A 434 28.99 25.25 -3.66
C ALA A 434 27.96 24.15 -3.36
N LYS A 435 26.66 24.49 -3.28
CA LYS A 435 25.57 23.52 -3.07
C LYS A 435 25.44 22.51 -4.21
N TYR A 436 25.58 22.98 -5.45
CA TYR A 436 25.55 22.12 -6.63
C TYR A 436 26.71 21.12 -6.62
N LEU A 437 27.94 21.57 -6.33
CA LEU A 437 29.11 20.69 -6.20
C LEU A 437 28.97 19.69 -5.04
N ILE A 438 28.37 20.08 -3.90
CA ILE A 438 28.07 19.14 -2.82
C ILE A 438 27.11 18.05 -3.30
N THR A 439 26.06 18.42 -4.05
CA THR A 439 25.09 17.45 -4.58
C THR A 439 25.77 16.42 -5.46
N PHE A 440 26.55 16.88 -6.46
CA PHE A 440 27.28 15.99 -7.37
C PHE A 440 28.34 15.16 -6.66
N ASN A 441 28.99 15.69 -5.61
CA ASN A 441 29.98 14.93 -4.84
C ASN A 441 29.32 13.85 -3.96
N LEU A 442 28.24 14.20 -3.26
CA LEU A 442 27.55 13.29 -2.34
C LEU A 442 26.92 12.11 -3.06
N VAL A 443 26.27 12.35 -4.21
CA VAL A 443 25.70 11.26 -5.02
C VAL A 443 26.72 10.69 -6.01
N HIS A 444 27.92 11.26 -6.07
CA HIS A 444 29.00 10.87 -6.99
C HIS A 444 28.52 10.76 -8.44
N ASN A 445 27.88 11.83 -8.94
CA ASN A 445 27.59 11.97 -10.36
C ASN A 445 28.81 12.57 -11.05
N MET A 446 29.55 11.72 -11.77
CA MET A 446 30.80 12.10 -12.41
C MET A 446 30.59 12.78 -13.77
N GLU A 447 29.36 12.84 -14.29
CA GLU A 447 29.05 13.49 -15.57
C GLU A 447 29.33 15.00 -15.57
N ILE A 448 29.42 15.64 -14.39
CA ILE A 448 29.87 17.03 -14.26
C ILE A 448 31.28 17.27 -14.85
N ASN A 449 32.12 16.22 -14.95
CA ASN A 449 33.45 16.29 -15.56
C ASN A 449 33.41 16.40 -17.10
N HIS A 450 32.36 15.89 -17.71
CA HIS A 450 32.09 15.93 -19.15
C HIS A 450 30.60 16.28 -19.34
N PRO A 451 30.22 17.56 -19.07
CA PRO A 451 28.88 17.94 -18.65
C PRO A 451 27.80 17.32 -19.52
N LYS A 452 26.77 16.76 -18.88
CA LYS A 452 25.52 16.27 -19.47
C LYS A 452 24.39 16.67 -18.55
N SER A 453 23.30 17.21 -19.10
CA SER A 453 22.15 17.68 -18.32
C SER A 453 22.49 18.62 -17.14
N ILE A 454 23.53 19.46 -17.30
CA ILE A 454 23.89 20.46 -16.27
C ILE A 454 23.22 21.78 -16.61
N PHE A 455 22.35 22.28 -15.73
CA PHE A 455 21.61 23.52 -15.95
C PHE A 455 22.19 24.71 -15.17
N ILE A 456 22.22 25.86 -15.84
CA ILE A 456 22.62 27.15 -15.28
C ILE A 456 21.73 28.24 -15.87
N HIS A 457 21.15 29.08 -15.02
CA HIS A 457 20.20 30.10 -15.45
C HIS A 457 20.58 31.50 -14.96
N LYS A 458 20.05 32.52 -15.62
CA LYS A 458 20.20 33.93 -15.23
C LYS A 458 18.96 34.72 -15.61
N GLU A 459 18.54 35.60 -14.71
CA GLU A 459 17.46 36.57 -14.95
C GLU A 459 18.01 38.00 -14.96
N GLY A 460 17.70 38.72 -16.04
CA GLY A 460 18.09 40.09 -16.31
C GLY A 460 19.59 40.34 -16.14
N LYS A 461 19.90 41.35 -15.33
CA LYS A 461 21.29 41.72 -14.98
C LYS A 461 21.76 41.08 -13.66
N GLY A 462 21.05 40.05 -13.19
CA GLY A 462 21.41 39.29 -12.00
C GLY A 462 22.66 38.43 -12.20
N LYS A 463 22.86 37.48 -11.29
CA LYS A 463 23.94 36.49 -11.40
C LYS A 463 23.44 35.25 -12.13
N TYR A 464 24.37 34.52 -12.74
CA TYR A 464 24.13 33.12 -13.06
C TYR A 464 23.95 32.33 -11.77
N VAL A 465 23.08 31.33 -11.82
CA VAL A 465 22.74 30.46 -10.68
C VAL A 465 22.74 29.02 -11.18
N MET A 466 23.37 28.12 -10.44
CA MET A 466 23.39 26.70 -10.76
C MET A 466 22.04 26.06 -10.43
N GLY A 467 21.55 25.21 -11.34
CA GLY A 467 20.29 24.52 -11.21
C GLY A 467 19.32 24.81 -12.35
N PRO A 468 18.20 24.06 -12.43
CA PRO A 468 17.85 22.95 -11.53
C PRO A 468 18.77 21.73 -11.70
N ILE A 469 18.80 20.83 -10.71
CA ILE A 469 19.52 19.55 -10.81
C ILE A 469 18.68 18.53 -11.59
N TRP A 470 19.32 17.68 -12.40
CA TRP A 470 18.64 16.71 -13.26
C TRP A 470 19.54 15.50 -13.58
N ASP A 471 18.93 14.37 -13.92
CA ASP A 471 19.55 13.10 -14.39
C ASP A 471 20.68 12.54 -13.50
N PHE A 472 20.30 11.74 -12.50
CA PHE A 472 21.23 11.12 -11.55
C PHE A 472 21.20 9.59 -11.57
N ASP A 473 20.65 8.98 -12.62
CA ASP A 473 20.70 7.53 -12.78
C ASP A 473 22.10 7.02 -13.16
N TRP A 474 22.97 7.86 -13.70
CA TRP A 474 24.42 7.58 -13.93
C TRP A 474 25.33 7.87 -12.72
N ALA A 475 24.74 8.26 -11.58
CA ALA A 475 25.48 8.56 -10.36
C ALA A 475 25.77 7.30 -9.52
N TYR A 476 26.21 7.49 -8.28
CA TYR A 476 26.44 6.43 -7.29
C TYR A 476 27.46 5.38 -7.75
N ASP A 477 28.57 5.87 -8.32
CA ASP A 477 29.70 5.05 -8.81
C ASP A 477 29.36 4.15 -10.02
N TYR A 478 28.34 4.52 -10.80
CA TYR A 478 27.99 3.82 -12.03
C TYR A 478 28.96 4.11 -13.18
N GLU A 479 29.42 5.35 -13.31
CA GLU A 479 30.29 5.76 -14.43
C GLU A 479 31.56 4.90 -14.53
N GLY A 480 31.82 4.38 -15.74
CA GLY A 480 32.95 3.50 -16.05
C GLY A 480 32.84 2.07 -15.50
N LYS A 481 31.89 1.78 -14.60
CA LYS A 481 31.73 0.47 -13.95
C LYS A 481 30.44 -0.24 -14.33
N GLU A 482 29.44 0.49 -14.80
CA GLU A 482 28.09 0.00 -15.12
C GLU A 482 27.45 -0.78 -13.96
N THR A 483 27.81 -0.43 -12.72
CA THR A 483 27.30 -1.05 -11.50
C THR A 483 27.37 -0.04 -10.38
N HIS A 484 26.23 0.21 -9.71
CA HIS A 484 26.17 1.11 -8.57
C HIS A 484 26.87 0.56 -7.31
N PHE A 485 27.25 1.50 -6.44
CA PHE A 485 27.66 1.27 -5.05
C PHE A 485 28.97 0.49 -4.83
N ARG A 486 29.89 0.48 -5.80
CA ARG A 486 31.15 -0.29 -5.65
C ARG A 486 32.19 0.42 -4.80
N SER A 487 32.51 1.67 -5.12
CA SER A 487 33.48 2.52 -4.44
C SER A 487 32.81 3.84 -4.03
N TYR A 488 33.04 4.27 -2.81
CA TYR A 488 32.65 5.59 -2.31
C TYR A 488 33.87 6.52 -2.13
N GLU A 489 35.08 6.05 -2.46
CA GLU A 489 36.35 6.75 -2.22
C GLU A 489 36.92 7.45 -3.47
N THR A 490 36.28 7.27 -4.63
CA THR A 490 36.70 7.92 -5.87
C THR A 490 36.46 9.43 -5.76
N PRO A 491 37.46 10.31 -5.96
CA PRO A 491 37.23 11.75 -5.90
C PRO A 491 36.32 12.21 -7.04
N LEU A 492 35.52 13.27 -6.81
CA LEU A 492 34.68 13.84 -7.87
C LEU A 492 35.52 14.43 -9.02
N PHE A 493 36.69 14.98 -8.68
CA PHE A 493 37.69 15.51 -9.62
C PHE A 493 39.04 14.87 -9.31
N SER A 494 39.66 14.19 -10.27
CA SER A 494 41.02 13.64 -10.13
C SER A 494 41.97 14.23 -11.17
N ASP A 495 43.28 14.11 -10.90
CA ASP A 495 44.33 14.60 -11.82
C ASP A 495 44.34 13.84 -13.17
N ASP A 496 43.78 12.63 -13.21
CA ASP A 496 43.65 11.82 -14.43
C ASP A 496 42.44 12.24 -15.28
N MET A 497 41.54 13.08 -14.75
CA MET A 497 40.37 13.59 -15.48
C MET A 497 40.73 14.90 -16.19
N ASN A 498 40.56 14.92 -17.52
CA ASN A 498 40.92 16.06 -18.36
C ASN A 498 39.73 16.61 -19.18
N GLY A 499 38.50 16.35 -18.71
CA GLY A 499 37.29 16.82 -19.37
C GLY A 499 37.10 18.33 -19.25
N VAL A 500 36.38 18.93 -20.21
CA VAL A 500 36.06 20.38 -20.19
C VAL A 500 35.27 20.79 -18.95
N GLY A 501 34.44 19.88 -18.41
CA GLY A 501 33.73 20.08 -17.15
C GLY A 501 34.67 20.03 -15.95
N THR A 502 35.62 19.10 -15.92
CA THR A 502 36.66 19.03 -14.88
C THR A 502 37.38 20.37 -14.78
N ALA A 503 37.88 20.89 -15.90
CA ALA A 503 38.60 22.17 -15.95
C ALA A 503 37.76 23.36 -15.43
N PHE A 504 36.45 23.38 -15.70
CA PHE A 504 35.56 24.45 -15.27
C PHE A 504 35.12 24.32 -13.80
N PHE A 505 34.62 23.15 -13.41
CA PHE A 505 34.01 22.94 -12.09
C PHE A 505 35.04 22.78 -10.98
N GLN A 506 36.15 22.06 -11.23
CA GLN A 506 37.23 21.92 -10.25
C GLN A 506 37.88 23.28 -9.94
N ARG A 507 37.90 24.20 -10.92
CA ARG A 507 38.47 25.55 -10.73
C ARG A 507 37.73 26.35 -9.66
N PHE A 508 36.43 26.19 -9.48
CA PHE A 508 35.73 26.86 -8.37
C PHE A 508 36.28 26.43 -7.01
N LEU A 509 36.67 25.15 -6.88
CA LEU A 509 37.32 24.63 -5.68
C LEU A 509 38.80 25.07 -5.56
N GLN A 510 39.31 25.95 -6.42
CA GLN A 510 40.60 26.63 -6.22
C GLN A 510 40.42 28.00 -5.57
N ASP A 511 39.19 28.56 -5.56
CA ASP A 511 38.87 29.82 -4.90
C ASP A 511 38.54 29.62 -3.41
N SER A 512 39.24 30.36 -2.54
CA SER A 512 39.08 30.25 -1.08
C SER A 512 37.66 30.60 -0.61
N ARG A 513 36.98 31.50 -1.32
CA ARG A 513 35.60 31.93 -1.02
C ARG A 513 34.61 30.79 -1.26
N VAL A 514 34.78 30.04 -2.34
CA VAL A 514 33.94 28.87 -2.66
C VAL A 514 34.23 27.73 -1.69
N ARG A 515 35.51 27.43 -1.40
CA ARG A 515 35.89 26.39 -0.42
C ARG A 515 35.26 26.64 0.95
N LYS A 516 35.27 27.88 1.41
CA LYS A 516 34.63 28.28 2.67
C LYS A 516 33.13 28.01 2.65
N LEU A 517 32.43 28.35 1.56
CA LEU A 517 30.99 28.07 1.41
C LEU A 517 30.71 26.57 1.36
N TYR A 518 31.47 25.83 0.55
CA TYR A 518 31.37 24.37 0.44
C TYR A 518 31.51 23.73 1.82
N LYS A 519 32.56 24.08 2.56
CA LYS A 519 32.81 23.57 3.92
C LYS A 519 31.65 23.84 4.86
N ASN A 520 31.13 25.07 4.88
CA ASN A 520 30.02 25.44 5.74
C ASN A 520 28.73 24.68 5.41
N PHE A 521 28.35 24.64 4.12
CA PHE A 521 27.16 23.92 3.69
C PHE A 521 27.29 22.41 3.89
N TRP A 522 28.48 21.84 3.66
CA TRP A 522 28.73 20.42 3.90
C TRP A 522 28.61 20.06 5.38
N GLN A 523 29.23 20.85 6.27
CA GLN A 523 29.16 20.61 7.72
C GLN A 523 27.73 20.71 8.25
N ASP A 524 26.95 21.68 7.79
CA ASP A 524 25.52 21.79 8.12
C ASP A 524 24.73 20.60 7.58
N PHE A 525 24.91 20.25 6.29
CA PHE A 525 24.22 19.13 5.67
C PHE A 525 24.52 17.82 6.41
N LYS A 526 25.80 17.53 6.67
CA LYS A 526 26.20 16.31 7.36
C LYS A 526 25.63 16.22 8.77
N SER A 527 25.67 17.32 9.53
CA SER A 527 25.22 17.34 10.92
C SER A 527 23.71 17.31 11.05
N ASN A 528 23.01 18.03 10.18
CA ASN A 528 21.59 18.37 10.37
C ASN A 528 20.65 17.74 9.33
N LYS A 529 21.15 17.30 8.16
CA LYS A 529 20.33 16.89 7.01
C LYS A 529 20.59 15.45 6.53
N LEU A 530 21.77 14.89 6.77
CA LEU A 530 22.10 13.54 6.32
C LEU A 530 21.15 12.48 6.89
N ASN A 531 20.80 12.56 8.18
CA ASN A 531 19.84 11.63 8.78
C ASN A 531 18.43 11.79 8.19
N GLU A 532 18.03 13.01 7.84
CA GLU A 532 16.75 13.26 7.15
C GLU A 532 16.74 12.61 5.75
N LEU A 533 17.85 12.71 5.01
CA LEU A 533 18.01 12.02 3.72
C LEU A 533 17.92 10.50 3.87
N LEU A 534 18.59 9.93 4.87
CA LEU A 534 18.59 8.48 5.11
C LEU A 534 17.21 7.97 5.53
N GLN A 535 16.46 8.75 6.32
CA GLN A 535 15.08 8.45 6.67
C GLN A 535 14.16 8.54 5.45
N TYR A 536 14.35 9.55 4.60
CA TYR A 536 13.62 9.66 3.34
C TYR A 536 13.79 8.41 2.46
N ILE A 537 14.98 7.82 2.39
CA ILE A 537 15.22 6.57 1.66
C ILE A 537 14.41 5.41 2.25
N ASP A 538 14.35 5.27 3.58
CA ASP A 538 13.54 4.23 4.22
C ASP A 538 12.05 4.41 3.95
N ASP A 539 11.56 5.64 4.08
CA ASP A 539 10.15 5.98 3.88
C ASP A 539 9.75 5.76 2.42
N GLN A 540 10.57 6.21 1.46
CA GLN A 540 10.35 5.97 0.04
C GLN A 540 10.43 4.49 -0.29
N ALA A 541 11.39 3.75 0.26
CA ALA A 541 11.51 2.31 0.01
C ALA A 541 10.27 1.55 0.46
N LYS A 542 9.73 1.90 1.63
CA LYS A 542 8.48 1.35 2.15
C LYS A 542 7.30 1.72 1.25
N LEU A 543 7.22 2.98 0.83
CA LEU A 543 6.15 3.50 -0.05
C LEU A 543 6.11 2.77 -1.40
N ILE A 544 7.27 2.61 -2.07
CA ILE A 544 7.31 2.06 -3.42
C ILE A 544 7.36 0.54 -3.48
N LYS A 545 7.58 -0.15 -2.35
CA LYS A 545 7.74 -1.61 -2.30
C LYS A 545 6.67 -2.40 -3.09
N PRO A 546 5.36 -2.08 -2.98
CA PRO A 546 4.33 -2.79 -3.75
C PRO A 546 4.47 -2.61 -5.27
N SER A 547 4.78 -1.38 -5.69
CA SER A 547 5.03 -1.03 -7.10
C SER A 547 6.31 -1.68 -7.61
N VAL A 548 7.38 -1.72 -6.80
CA VAL A 548 8.64 -2.41 -7.13
C VAL A 548 8.45 -3.92 -7.32
N THR A 549 7.63 -4.57 -6.49
CA THR A 549 7.36 -6.01 -6.63
C THR A 549 6.74 -6.31 -8.00
N ARG A 550 5.71 -5.56 -8.41
CA ARG A 550 5.11 -5.70 -9.76
C ARG A 550 6.06 -5.28 -10.86
N ASN A 551 6.85 -4.22 -10.67
CA ASN A 551 7.90 -3.80 -11.60
C ASN A 551 8.92 -4.94 -11.85
N SER A 552 9.27 -5.70 -10.81
CA SER A 552 10.28 -6.76 -10.87
C SER A 552 9.82 -8.03 -11.61
N GLU A 553 8.52 -8.17 -11.83
CA GLU A 553 7.95 -9.20 -12.72
C GLU A 553 8.30 -8.92 -14.19
N LEU A 554 8.44 -7.64 -14.55
CA LEU A 554 8.77 -7.19 -15.91
C LEU A 554 10.26 -6.89 -16.10
N TRP A 555 10.91 -6.33 -15.08
CA TRP A 555 12.26 -5.75 -15.19
C TRP A 555 13.19 -6.35 -14.13
N GLU A 556 14.22 -7.07 -14.58
CA GLU A 556 15.05 -7.87 -13.67
C GLU A 556 15.93 -7.03 -12.74
N ASN A 557 16.26 -5.79 -13.14
CA ASN A 557 17.19 -4.91 -12.44
C ASN A 557 16.73 -4.54 -11.02
N THR A 558 15.44 -4.67 -10.69
CA THR A 558 14.90 -4.36 -9.36
C THR A 558 14.64 -5.59 -8.49
N ARG A 559 14.94 -6.82 -8.94
CA ARG A 559 14.67 -8.04 -8.16
C ARG A 559 15.42 -8.11 -6.83
N SER A 560 16.55 -7.41 -6.71
CA SER A 560 17.36 -7.31 -5.48
C SER A 560 17.10 -6.01 -4.69
N PHE A 561 15.91 -5.42 -4.84
CA PHE A 561 15.56 -4.11 -4.28
C PHE A 561 15.96 -3.92 -2.81
N ASP A 562 15.55 -4.80 -1.90
CA ASP A 562 15.79 -4.61 -0.45
C ASP A 562 17.29 -4.56 -0.12
N ALA A 563 18.08 -5.44 -0.74
CA ALA A 563 19.53 -5.44 -0.58
C ALA A 563 20.15 -4.14 -1.13
N LYS A 564 19.65 -3.67 -2.28
CA LYS A 564 20.14 -2.45 -2.94
C LYS A 564 19.79 -1.18 -2.19
N VAL A 565 18.65 -1.14 -1.48
CA VAL A 565 18.33 -0.04 -0.55
C VAL A 565 19.32 0.02 0.61
N ILE A 566 19.69 -1.13 1.19
CA ILE A 566 20.70 -1.19 2.25
C ILE A 566 22.07 -0.73 1.72
N GLU A 567 22.47 -1.21 0.55
CA GLU A 567 23.70 -0.79 -0.11
C GLU A 567 23.74 0.73 -0.37
N LEU A 568 22.67 1.31 -0.91
CA LEU A 568 22.55 2.76 -1.15
C LEU A 568 22.78 3.56 0.13
N LYS A 569 22.12 3.19 1.23
CA LYS A 569 22.25 3.90 2.51
C LYS A 569 23.67 3.80 3.08
N ASN A 570 24.26 2.63 3.03
CA ASN A 570 25.63 2.43 3.49
C ASN A 570 26.62 3.19 2.61
N TRP A 571 26.43 3.16 1.29
CA TRP A 571 27.26 3.89 0.34
C TRP A 571 27.21 5.41 0.60
N LEU A 572 26.02 5.98 0.81
CA LEU A 572 25.87 7.42 1.13
C LEU A 572 26.53 7.81 2.45
N LYS A 573 26.43 6.98 3.49
CA LYS A 573 27.13 7.22 4.77
C LYS A 573 28.63 7.24 4.58
N ASN A 574 29.17 6.22 3.92
CA ASN A 574 30.61 6.11 3.67
C ASN A 574 31.10 7.23 2.75
N ARG A 575 30.31 7.63 1.74
CA ARG A 575 30.61 8.79 0.89
C ARG A 575 30.64 10.08 1.69
N ALA A 576 29.71 10.27 2.63
CA ALA A 576 29.74 11.42 3.53
C ALA A 576 30.94 11.40 4.49
N GLU A 577 31.44 10.24 4.89
CA GLU A 577 32.71 10.14 5.64
C GLU A 577 33.92 10.48 4.77
N TYR A 578 33.93 10.03 3.52
CA TYR A 578 34.97 10.40 2.56
C TYR A 578 35.05 11.91 2.33
N ILE A 579 33.91 12.58 2.11
CA ILE A 579 33.86 14.03 1.85
C ILE A 579 34.39 14.84 3.05
N ASP A 580 34.26 14.36 4.30
CA ASP A 580 34.91 15.03 5.44
C ASP A 580 36.43 15.10 5.29
N GLY A 581 37.04 14.03 4.77
CA GLY A 581 38.47 13.98 4.48
C GLY A 581 38.91 15.02 3.45
N GLU A 582 38.09 15.27 2.43
CA GLU A 582 38.32 16.32 1.43
C GLU A 582 38.13 17.72 2.04
N VAL A 583 37.02 17.94 2.73
CA VAL A 583 36.62 19.25 3.28
C VAL A 583 37.53 19.70 4.42
N ASN A 584 38.16 18.79 5.15
CA ASN A 584 39.16 19.13 6.16
C ASN A 584 40.42 19.80 5.59
N GLN A 585 40.65 19.68 4.28
CA GLN A 585 41.76 20.33 3.56
C GLN A 585 41.40 21.73 3.06
N TYR A 586 40.13 22.14 3.18
CA TYR A 586 39.61 23.43 2.71
C TYR A 586 39.74 24.55 3.73
#